data_AF-A0AAD7DLG9-F1
#
_entry.id   AF-A0AAD7DLG9-F1
#
_cell.length_a   1.000
_cell.length_b   1.000
_cell.length_c   1.000
_cell.angle_alpha   90.00
_cell.angle_beta   90.00
_cell.angle_gamma   90.00
#
_symmetry.space_group_name_H-M   'P 1'
#
loop_
_entity.id
_entity.type
_entity.pdbx_description
1 polymer ?
#
loop_
_entity_poly.entity_id
_entity_poly.type
_entity_poly.pdbx_seq_one_letter_code
_entity_poly.pdbx_strand_id
1 'polypeptide(L)'
;MSSRATTPEDRLSDVFGAMDENSPENSPAAPPRPDKRSHSSVDPASDDEDVQAPPVQVSSILAQNVVLAAKGHGERKRLKPDQLAAVETFLNNPSALREAKIMISIMALENQIDKIVTATAPYQVSADTEKNIKNFAVAVLLSSKCRTYKGQNAIKLVLDLVKLYRGDLAPGVEFNPADWGKVMVCAGDALTQVRSKFKKLIIYSLKPHDTKGPNNAAPADQLNIFQLSEAFVDGTRCSVNVPLCARIALMRKVYLQEPGSKFWDFVDKDLAKIRKRADGDNKKIARAFRHILEADQAKHGSKDYELDNETVDLFQQQVDDLIDAGAADASSIV
;
A
#
# COMPACT_ATOMS: atom_id res chain seq x y z
N MET A 1 -19.16 44.54 35.05
CA MET A 1 -18.27 44.26 33.90
C MET A 1 -18.13 42.75 33.78
N SER A 2 -18.93 42.13 32.93
CA SER A 2 -19.00 40.66 32.80
C SER A 2 -18.10 40.23 31.66
N SER A 3 -16.94 39.64 32.00
CA SER A 3 -15.96 39.17 31.02
C SER A 3 -16.46 37.85 30.42
N ARG A 4 -16.76 37.87 29.11
CA ARG A 4 -17.32 36.74 28.36
C ARG A 4 -16.15 35.83 27.94
N ALA A 5 -16.12 34.61 28.47
CA ALA A 5 -15.13 33.60 28.12
C ALA A 5 -15.29 33.21 26.63
N THR A 6 -14.27 33.47 25.83
CA THR A 6 -14.19 33.08 24.42
C THR A 6 -13.92 31.59 24.32
N THR A 7 -14.74 30.87 23.55
CA THR A 7 -14.62 29.43 23.34
C THR A 7 -13.42 29.08 22.44
N PRO A 8 -12.74 27.94 22.66
CA PRO A 8 -11.54 27.56 21.88
C PRO A 8 -11.76 27.38 20.37
N GLU A 9 -13.00 27.27 19.90
CA GLU A 9 -13.33 27.17 18.47
C GLU A 9 -13.15 28.51 17.72
N ASP A 10 -13.16 29.65 18.42
CA ASP A 10 -13.09 30.99 17.80
C ASP A 10 -11.68 31.43 17.36
N ARG A 11 -10.62 30.66 17.64
CA ARG A 11 -9.25 31.02 17.24
C ARG A 11 -8.83 30.50 15.86
N LEU A 12 -9.63 29.64 15.24
CA LEU A 12 -9.37 29.11 13.89
C LEU A 12 -10.15 29.87 12.80
N SER A 13 -11.10 30.73 13.18
CA SER A 13 -11.85 31.63 12.29
C SER A 13 -11.06 32.89 11.93
N ASP A 14 -10.21 33.41 12.83
CA ASP A 14 -9.41 34.62 12.60
C ASP A 14 -8.38 34.52 11.45
N VAL A 15 -7.98 33.30 11.05
CA VAL A 15 -7.00 33.11 9.97
C VAL A 15 -7.66 33.05 8.57
N PHE A 16 -8.98 32.86 8.49
CA PHE A 16 -9.69 32.63 7.22
C PHE A 16 -11.01 33.41 7.07
N GLY A 17 -11.25 34.43 7.88
CA GLY A 17 -12.50 35.20 7.88
C GLY A 17 -12.62 36.18 6.70
N ALA A 18 -13.18 35.71 5.58
CA ALA A 18 -14.08 36.44 4.67
C ALA A 18 -14.13 35.70 3.33
N MET A 19 -15.11 34.81 3.13
CA MET A 19 -15.69 34.52 1.80
C MET A 19 -16.95 33.68 1.94
N ASP A 20 -17.99 34.17 1.28
CA ASP A 20 -19.40 33.82 1.40
C ASP A 20 -19.77 32.35 1.12
N GLU A 21 -20.81 31.94 1.83
CA GLU A 21 -21.65 30.77 1.58
C GLU A 21 -22.45 30.95 0.29
N ASN A 22 -22.32 30.02 -0.67
CA ASN A 22 -23.45 29.50 -1.45
C ASN A 22 -22.97 28.44 -2.45
N SER A 23 -23.44 27.19 -2.30
CA SER A 23 -23.75 26.33 -3.46
C SER A 23 -24.62 25.12 -3.04
N PRO A 24 -25.64 24.77 -3.83
CA PRO A 24 -26.59 23.71 -3.52
C PRO A 24 -26.15 22.32 -4.02
N GLU A 25 -26.69 21.30 -3.36
CA GLU A 25 -26.62 19.88 -3.70
C GLU A 25 -27.25 19.58 -5.07
N ASN A 26 -26.57 18.77 -5.88
CA ASN A 26 -27.21 18.00 -6.94
C ASN A 26 -26.45 16.68 -7.15
N SER A 27 -27.15 15.56 -6.93
CA SER A 27 -26.67 14.21 -7.23
C SER A 27 -27.48 13.61 -8.39
N PRO A 28 -26.86 13.07 -9.45
CA PRO A 28 -27.59 12.26 -10.43
C PRO A 28 -27.49 10.75 -10.13
N ALA A 29 -28.61 10.08 -10.39
CA ALA A 29 -28.86 8.65 -10.21
C ALA A 29 -28.11 7.76 -11.21
N ALA A 30 -27.88 6.51 -10.81
CA ALA A 30 -27.22 5.46 -11.59
C ALA A 30 -28.14 4.77 -12.61
N PRO A 31 -27.62 4.28 -13.75
CA PRO A 31 -28.40 3.57 -14.76
C PRO A 31 -28.53 2.04 -14.50
N PRO A 32 -29.56 1.37 -15.07
CA PRO A 32 -29.84 -0.05 -14.86
C PRO A 32 -29.00 -0.97 -15.78
N ARG A 33 -28.74 -2.20 -15.29
CA ARG A 33 -28.06 -3.30 -16.00
C ARG A 33 -29.01 -4.04 -16.95
N PRO A 34 -28.53 -4.53 -18.12
CA PRO A 34 -29.35 -5.36 -18.99
C PRO A 34 -29.27 -6.86 -18.69
N ASP A 35 -30.39 -7.50 -19.05
CA ASP A 35 -30.84 -8.84 -18.72
C ASP A 35 -30.19 -10.02 -19.45
N LYS A 36 -30.35 -11.18 -18.79
CA LYS A 36 -30.15 -12.55 -19.27
C LYS A 36 -30.96 -12.82 -20.55
N ARG A 37 -30.35 -13.52 -21.51
CA ARG A 37 -31.07 -14.29 -22.55
C ARG A 37 -30.81 -15.78 -22.38
N SER A 38 -31.92 -16.50 -22.30
CA SER A 38 -32.06 -17.96 -22.36
C SER A 38 -32.60 -18.41 -23.72
N HIS A 39 -32.44 -19.71 -24.00
CA HIS A 39 -33.30 -20.59 -24.81
C HIS A 39 -33.18 -20.62 -26.34
N SER A 40 -32.80 -21.79 -26.89
CA SER A 40 -33.62 -22.77 -27.64
C SER A 40 -32.67 -23.79 -28.33
N SER A 41 -32.65 -25.11 -28.17
CA SER A 41 -33.66 -26.20 -28.30
C SER A 41 -34.13 -26.51 -29.74
N VAL A 42 -33.79 -27.74 -30.18
CA VAL A 42 -34.50 -28.70 -31.09
C VAL A 42 -34.08 -28.80 -32.58
N ASP A 43 -33.40 -29.93 -32.90
CA ASP A 43 -33.56 -30.98 -33.97
C ASP A 43 -34.41 -30.67 -35.25
N PRO A 44 -34.15 -31.29 -36.45
CA PRO A 44 -34.08 -32.74 -36.64
C PRO A 44 -33.22 -33.33 -37.80
N ALA A 45 -33.24 -34.66 -37.80
CA ALA A 45 -32.73 -35.65 -38.75
C ALA A 45 -32.67 -35.28 -40.24
N SER A 46 -31.57 -35.72 -40.86
CA SER A 46 -31.43 -35.93 -42.30
C SER A 46 -30.79 -37.32 -42.52
N ASP A 47 -31.62 -38.27 -42.95
CA ASP A 47 -31.21 -39.50 -43.63
C ASP A 47 -30.70 -39.13 -45.02
N ASP A 48 -29.44 -39.43 -45.34
CA ASP A 48 -28.94 -39.44 -46.71
C ASP A 48 -27.84 -40.50 -46.88
N GLU A 49 -28.24 -41.56 -47.59
CA GLU A 49 -27.52 -42.27 -48.66
C GLU A 49 -26.08 -42.75 -48.41
N ASP A 50 -26.00 -44.07 -48.24
CA ASP A 50 -24.82 -44.92 -48.20
C ASP A 50 -24.11 -44.96 -49.57
N VAL A 51 -23.04 -44.17 -49.74
CA VAL A 51 -22.11 -44.26 -50.87
C VAL A 51 -20.78 -44.86 -50.38
N GLN A 52 -20.65 -46.18 -50.51
CA GLN A 52 -19.38 -46.89 -50.31
C GLN A 52 -18.35 -46.50 -51.39
N ALA A 53 -17.50 -45.52 -51.06
CA ALA A 53 -16.26 -45.26 -51.76
C ALA A 53 -15.16 -46.24 -51.28
N PRO A 54 -14.27 -46.72 -52.18
CA PRO A 54 -13.21 -47.66 -51.83
C PRO A 54 -12.19 -47.03 -50.85
N PRO A 55 -11.62 -47.80 -49.90
CA PRO A 55 -10.77 -47.27 -48.84
C PRO A 55 -9.47 -46.69 -49.40
N VAL A 56 -9.33 -45.37 -49.29
CA VAL A 56 -8.17 -44.61 -49.73
C VAL A 56 -7.03 -44.77 -48.72
N GLN A 57 -5.91 -45.39 -49.14
CA GLN A 57 -4.69 -45.63 -48.32
C GLN A 57 -3.90 -44.36 -47.92
N VAL A 58 -4.40 -43.16 -48.24
CA VAL A 58 -3.69 -41.87 -48.03
C VAL A 58 -3.56 -41.50 -46.54
N SER A 59 -4.44 -42.02 -45.68
CA SER A 59 -4.45 -41.74 -44.24
C SER A 59 -3.18 -42.21 -43.51
N SER A 60 -2.50 -43.25 -44.03
CA SER A 60 -1.33 -43.84 -43.37
C SER A 60 -0.06 -42.97 -43.50
N ILE A 61 0.14 -42.32 -44.65
CA ILE A 61 1.35 -41.53 -44.93
C ILE A 61 1.36 -40.24 -44.10
N LEU A 62 0.20 -39.59 -43.97
CA LEU A 62 0.06 -38.38 -43.16
C LEU A 62 0.33 -38.65 -41.67
N ALA A 63 -0.14 -39.78 -41.13
CA ALA A 63 0.11 -40.14 -39.74
C ALA A 63 1.62 -40.33 -39.45
N GLN A 64 2.36 -40.93 -40.39
CA GLN A 64 3.79 -41.18 -40.24
C GLN A 64 4.62 -39.88 -40.28
N ASN A 65 4.22 -38.92 -41.11
CA ASN A 65 4.85 -37.60 -41.17
C ASN A 65 4.67 -36.82 -39.85
N VAL A 66 3.51 -36.93 -39.22
CA VAL A 66 3.25 -36.29 -37.92
C VAL A 66 4.14 -36.87 -36.82
N VAL A 67 4.34 -38.20 -36.79
CA VAL A 67 5.22 -38.86 -35.82
C VAL A 67 6.68 -38.42 -35.99
N LEU A 68 7.20 -38.39 -37.23
CA LEU A 68 8.57 -37.93 -37.50
C LEU A 68 8.76 -36.45 -37.14
N ALA A 69 7.78 -35.60 -37.47
CA ALA A 69 7.82 -34.18 -37.13
C ALA A 69 7.80 -33.96 -35.60
N ALA A 70 6.94 -34.70 -34.88
CA ALA A 70 6.86 -34.63 -33.43
C ALA A 70 8.15 -35.12 -32.76
N LYS A 71 8.75 -36.20 -33.25
CA LYS A 71 10.04 -36.73 -32.77
C LYS A 71 11.17 -35.70 -32.97
N GLY A 72 11.31 -35.15 -34.17
CA GLY A 72 12.30 -34.10 -34.45
C GLY A 72 12.05 -32.81 -33.66
N HIS A 73 10.80 -32.51 -33.28
CA HIS A 73 10.52 -31.43 -32.32
C HIS A 73 10.95 -31.79 -30.89
N GLY A 74 10.65 -33.00 -30.43
CA GLY A 74 11.04 -33.50 -29.10
C GLY A 74 12.55 -33.53 -28.90
N GLU A 75 13.32 -33.96 -29.91
CA GLU A 75 14.79 -33.95 -29.90
C GLU A 75 15.35 -32.52 -29.78
N ARG A 76 14.79 -31.56 -30.53
CA ARG A 76 15.15 -30.13 -30.41
C ARG A 76 14.84 -29.54 -29.03
N LYS A 77 13.82 -30.07 -28.34
CA LYS A 77 13.48 -29.72 -26.95
C LYS A 77 14.22 -30.54 -25.91
N ARG A 78 15.16 -31.41 -26.32
CA ARG A 78 16.00 -32.25 -25.46
C ARG A 78 15.20 -33.21 -24.57
N LEU A 79 14.11 -33.77 -25.08
CA LEU A 79 13.41 -34.86 -24.41
C LEU A 79 14.30 -36.10 -24.29
N LYS A 80 14.18 -36.83 -23.18
CA LYS A 80 14.90 -38.09 -22.96
C LYS A 80 14.40 -39.19 -23.91
N PRO A 81 15.20 -40.23 -24.23
CA PRO A 81 14.78 -41.32 -25.10
C PRO A 81 13.43 -41.96 -24.69
N ASP A 82 13.23 -42.19 -23.39
CA ASP A 82 11.98 -42.77 -22.86
C ASP A 82 10.76 -41.86 -23.10
N GLN A 83 10.96 -40.54 -23.04
CA GLN A 83 9.91 -39.54 -23.31
C GLN A 83 9.58 -39.49 -24.80
N LEU A 84 10.58 -39.62 -25.69
CA LEU A 84 10.37 -39.69 -27.13
C LEU A 84 9.59 -40.96 -27.51
N ALA A 85 9.93 -42.11 -26.92
CA ALA A 85 9.18 -43.35 -27.09
C ALA A 85 7.73 -43.22 -26.59
N ALA A 86 7.50 -42.50 -25.49
CA ALA A 86 6.17 -42.20 -24.98
C ALA A 86 5.36 -41.29 -25.93
N VAL A 87 5.98 -40.29 -26.56
CA VAL A 87 5.32 -39.42 -27.57
C VAL A 87 4.94 -40.21 -28.81
N GLU A 88 5.83 -41.07 -29.31
CA GLU A 88 5.54 -41.95 -30.45
C GLU A 88 4.38 -42.91 -30.12
N THR A 89 4.45 -43.57 -28.95
CA THR A 89 3.37 -44.42 -28.44
C THR A 89 2.07 -43.64 -28.30
N PHE A 90 2.13 -42.38 -27.84
CA PHE A 90 0.96 -41.52 -27.68
C PHE A 90 0.29 -41.25 -29.04
N LEU A 91 1.05 -40.82 -30.05
CA LEU A 91 0.55 -40.49 -31.39
C LEU A 91 -0.06 -41.70 -32.10
N ASN A 92 0.50 -42.89 -31.88
CA ASN A 92 -0.01 -44.14 -32.44
C ASN A 92 -1.31 -44.65 -31.78
N ASN A 93 -1.77 -44.07 -30.67
CA ASN A 93 -3.05 -44.46 -30.05
C ASN A 93 -4.27 -43.87 -30.81
N PRO A 94 -5.44 -44.52 -30.75
CA PRO A 94 -6.70 -43.94 -31.20
C PRO A 94 -7.02 -42.59 -30.52
N SER A 95 -7.78 -41.71 -31.17
CA SER A 95 -8.06 -40.36 -30.64
C SER A 95 -8.66 -40.38 -29.24
N ALA A 96 -9.69 -41.19 -29.02
CA ALA A 96 -10.33 -41.32 -27.71
C ALA A 96 -9.33 -41.74 -26.61
N LEU A 97 -8.37 -42.62 -26.93
CA LEU A 97 -7.35 -43.03 -25.98
C LEU A 97 -6.31 -41.93 -25.73
N ARG A 98 -5.98 -41.10 -26.74
CA ARG A 98 -5.12 -39.93 -26.56
C ARG A 98 -5.76 -38.89 -25.64
N GLU A 99 -7.03 -38.58 -25.88
CA GLU A 99 -7.81 -37.65 -25.04
C GLU A 99 -7.88 -38.13 -23.59
N ALA A 100 -8.19 -39.42 -23.37
CA ALA A 100 -8.18 -40.02 -22.05
C ALA A 100 -6.79 -39.92 -21.37
N LYS A 101 -5.71 -40.20 -22.11
CA LYS A 101 -4.33 -40.08 -21.60
C LYS A 101 -3.96 -38.65 -21.25
N ILE A 102 -4.41 -37.65 -22.01
CA ILE A 102 -4.22 -36.23 -21.68
C ILE A 102 -4.93 -35.90 -20.37
N MET A 103 -6.20 -36.28 -20.23
CA MET A 103 -6.98 -36.01 -19.01
C MET A 103 -6.32 -36.64 -17.77
N ILE A 104 -5.91 -37.92 -17.86
CA ILE A 104 -5.20 -38.61 -16.78
C ILE A 104 -3.90 -37.89 -16.43
N SER A 105 -3.16 -37.41 -17.44
CA SER A 105 -1.90 -36.69 -17.23
C SER A 105 -2.12 -35.33 -16.57
N ILE A 106 -3.18 -34.60 -16.94
CA ILE A 106 -3.58 -33.35 -16.27
C ILE A 106 -3.92 -33.63 -14.81
N MET A 107 -4.73 -34.65 -14.51
CA MET A 107 -5.06 -35.02 -13.13
C MET A 107 -3.83 -35.47 -12.33
N ALA A 108 -2.89 -36.17 -12.96
CA ALA A 108 -1.63 -36.56 -12.31
C ALA A 108 -0.75 -35.34 -12.00
N LEU A 109 -0.71 -34.35 -12.90
CA LEU A 109 -0.03 -33.09 -12.67
C LEU A 109 -0.70 -32.28 -11.56
N GLU A 110 -2.04 -32.20 -11.51
CA GLU A 110 -2.80 -31.59 -10.41
C GLU A 110 -2.42 -32.22 -9.06
N ASN A 111 -2.41 -33.57 -8.99
CA ASN A 111 -1.99 -34.28 -7.78
C ASN A 111 -0.52 -34.00 -7.39
N GLN A 112 0.38 -33.83 -8.35
CA GLN A 112 1.77 -33.45 -8.06
C GLN A 112 1.88 -31.99 -7.59
N ILE A 113 1.10 -31.08 -8.18
CA ILE A 113 1.00 -29.70 -7.74
C ILE A 113 0.47 -29.64 -6.31
N ASP A 114 -0.59 -30.37 -5.99
CA ASP A 114 -1.15 -30.43 -4.62
C ASP A 114 -0.13 -30.96 -3.60
N LYS A 115 0.67 -31.96 -3.98
CA LYS A 115 1.78 -32.44 -3.13
C LYS A 115 2.85 -31.38 -2.91
N ILE A 116 3.21 -30.63 -3.94
CA ILE A 116 4.18 -29.53 -3.82
C ILE A 116 3.62 -28.42 -2.93
N VAL A 117 2.37 -28.03 -3.13
CA VAL A 117 1.69 -27.00 -2.33
C VAL A 117 1.58 -27.42 -0.86
N THR A 118 1.21 -28.67 -0.58
CA THR A 118 1.08 -29.18 0.80
C THR A 118 2.43 -29.39 1.52
N ALA A 119 3.49 -29.72 0.78
CA ALA A 119 4.84 -29.87 1.36
C ALA A 119 5.55 -28.52 1.59
N THR A 120 5.08 -27.45 0.94
CA THR A 120 5.69 -26.12 1.09
C THR A 120 5.37 -25.55 2.46
N ALA A 121 6.40 -25.19 3.23
CA ALA A 121 6.22 -24.54 4.53
C ALA A 121 5.39 -23.26 4.36
N PRO A 122 4.46 -22.96 5.30
CA PRO A 122 3.69 -21.72 5.25
C PRO A 122 4.63 -20.52 5.16
N TYR A 123 4.42 -19.65 4.19
CA TYR A 123 5.22 -18.43 4.05
C TYR A 123 5.20 -17.64 5.35
N GLN A 124 6.38 -17.17 5.75
CA GLN A 124 6.57 -16.26 6.87
C GLN A 124 7.32 -15.03 6.35
N VAL A 125 6.93 -13.86 6.84
CA VAL A 125 7.66 -12.63 6.57
C VAL A 125 9.01 -12.74 7.27
N SER A 126 10.09 -12.57 6.53
CA SER A 126 11.44 -12.63 7.07
C SER A 126 11.73 -11.45 7.99
N ALA A 127 12.67 -11.64 8.93
CA ALA A 127 13.05 -10.59 9.88
C ALA A 127 13.60 -9.32 9.19
N ASP A 128 14.30 -9.47 8.06
CA ASP A 128 14.82 -8.34 7.29
C ASP A 128 13.71 -7.59 6.56
N THR A 129 12.74 -8.28 5.95
CA THR A 129 11.52 -7.65 5.40
C THR A 129 10.77 -6.91 6.51
N GLU A 130 10.57 -7.50 7.70
CA GLU A 130 9.90 -6.82 8.81
C GLU A 130 10.64 -5.55 9.24
N LYS A 131 11.97 -5.59 9.31
CA LYS A 131 12.80 -4.43 9.64
C LYS A 131 12.66 -3.33 8.58
N ASN A 132 12.67 -3.70 7.30
CA ASN A 132 12.47 -2.76 6.20
C ASN A 132 11.05 -2.14 6.23
N ILE A 133 10.01 -2.95 6.46
CA ILE A 133 8.63 -2.49 6.63
C ILE A 133 8.54 -1.46 7.77
N LYS A 134 9.19 -1.71 8.91
CA LYS A 134 9.23 -0.75 10.03
C LYS A 134 9.90 0.56 9.62
N ASN A 135 11.03 0.51 8.91
CA ASN A 135 11.72 1.71 8.41
C ASN A 135 10.84 2.50 7.43
N PHE A 136 10.18 1.82 6.50
CA PHE A 136 9.23 2.45 5.56
C PHE A 136 8.03 3.05 6.29
N ALA A 137 7.48 2.37 7.31
CA ALA A 137 6.40 2.90 8.11
C ALA A 137 6.79 4.19 8.84
N VAL A 138 8.02 4.29 9.35
CA VAL A 138 8.55 5.53 9.94
C VAL A 138 8.65 6.62 8.88
N ALA A 139 9.28 6.35 7.74
CA ALA A 139 9.45 7.33 6.66
C ALA A 139 8.12 7.87 6.12
N VAL A 140 7.13 7.00 5.92
CA VAL A 140 5.78 7.37 5.48
C VAL A 140 5.08 8.28 6.49
N LEU A 141 5.21 8.01 7.79
CA LEU A 141 4.57 8.82 8.82
C LEU A 141 5.32 10.13 9.13
N LEU A 142 6.63 10.19 8.85
CA LEU A 142 7.42 11.42 8.92
C LEU A 142 7.23 12.31 7.68
N SER A 143 6.79 11.76 6.55
CA SER A 143 6.55 12.54 5.34
C SER A 143 5.55 13.68 5.57
N SER A 144 5.97 14.89 5.19
CA SER A 144 5.11 16.08 5.21
C SER A 144 3.97 16.01 4.20
N LYS A 145 4.02 15.09 3.23
CA LYS A 145 2.98 14.83 2.23
C LYS A 145 1.93 13.83 2.69
N CYS A 146 2.18 13.11 3.79
CA CYS A 146 1.26 12.11 4.32
C CYS A 146 -0.14 12.69 4.57
N ARG A 147 -1.16 12.10 3.92
CA ARG A 147 -2.54 12.60 3.99
C ARG A 147 -3.24 12.20 5.28
N THR A 148 -3.15 10.93 5.64
CA THR A 148 -3.77 10.35 6.83
C THR A 148 -2.77 9.43 7.53
N TYR A 149 -2.74 9.48 8.86
CA TYR A 149 -1.94 8.61 9.72
C TYR A 149 -2.68 7.30 10.02
N LYS A 150 -4.00 7.22 9.78
CA LYS A 150 -4.78 5.98 9.86
C LYS A 150 -5.31 5.53 8.50
N GLY A 151 -5.76 4.28 8.49
CA GLY A 151 -6.49 3.68 7.39
C GLY A 151 -5.60 3.05 6.33
N GLN A 152 -6.25 2.61 5.25
CA GLN A 152 -5.63 1.81 4.21
C GLN A 152 -4.64 2.58 3.34
N ASN A 153 -4.76 3.91 3.28
CA ASN A 153 -3.84 4.75 2.50
C ASN A 153 -2.40 4.65 2.99
N ALA A 154 -2.19 4.73 4.31
CA ALA A 154 -0.85 4.60 4.89
C ALA A 154 -0.27 3.18 4.66
N ILE A 155 -1.12 2.15 4.78
CA ILE A 155 -0.72 0.77 4.52
C ILE A 155 -0.31 0.61 3.05
N LYS A 156 -1.12 1.12 2.11
CA LYS A 156 -0.83 1.10 0.67
C LYS A 156 0.54 1.72 0.37
N LEU A 157 0.83 2.90 0.91
CA LEU A 157 2.12 3.57 0.71
C LEU A 157 3.31 2.74 1.20
N VAL A 158 3.20 2.12 2.38
CA VAL A 158 4.25 1.21 2.88
C VAL A 158 4.41 0.00 1.96
N LEU A 159 3.31 -0.59 1.49
CA LEU A 159 3.34 -1.74 0.58
C LEU A 159 3.93 -1.39 -0.79
N ASP A 160 3.66 -0.20 -1.30
CA ASP A 160 4.23 0.28 -2.57
C ASP A 160 5.74 0.48 -2.43
N LEU A 161 6.24 0.96 -1.27
CA LEU A 161 7.68 0.97 -0.97
C LEU A 161 8.26 -0.44 -0.86
N VAL A 162 7.57 -1.37 -0.20
CA VAL A 162 8.00 -2.78 -0.12
C VAL A 162 8.14 -3.40 -1.51
N LYS A 163 7.19 -3.13 -2.42
CA LYS A 163 7.26 -3.60 -3.82
C LYS A 163 8.38 -2.93 -4.61
N LEU A 164 8.66 -1.66 -4.34
CA LEU A 164 9.70 -0.90 -5.03
C LEU A 164 11.10 -1.42 -4.68
N TYR A 165 11.39 -1.62 -3.40
CA TYR A 165 12.72 -2.06 -2.97
C TYR A 165 12.89 -3.57 -2.96
N ARG A 166 11.78 -4.34 -2.89
CA ARG A 166 11.66 -5.81 -2.82
C ARG A 166 12.45 -6.53 -1.71
N GLY A 167 13.60 -6.04 -1.26
CA GLY A 167 14.39 -6.68 -0.20
C GLY A 167 14.57 -8.18 -0.45
N ASP A 168 14.20 -8.97 0.54
CA ASP A 168 14.18 -10.43 0.53
C ASP A 168 12.77 -11.03 0.35
N LEU A 169 11.86 -10.24 -0.22
CA LEU A 169 10.50 -10.66 -0.53
C LEU A 169 10.49 -11.76 -1.60
N ALA A 170 9.77 -12.85 -1.34
CA ALA A 170 9.69 -13.98 -2.26
C ALA A 170 9.12 -13.55 -3.64
N PRO A 171 9.71 -14.02 -4.76
CA PRO A 171 9.22 -13.66 -6.09
C PRO A 171 7.75 -14.05 -6.28
N GLY A 172 6.91 -13.08 -6.64
CA GLY A 172 5.50 -13.30 -6.94
C GLY A 172 4.61 -13.50 -5.72
N VAL A 173 5.09 -13.22 -4.50
CA VAL A 173 4.27 -13.29 -3.29
C VAL A 173 3.03 -12.40 -3.37
N GLU A 174 3.08 -11.32 -4.16
CA GLU A 174 1.96 -10.40 -4.35
C GLU A 174 0.78 -11.04 -5.08
N PHE A 175 1.03 -12.12 -5.84
CA PHE A 175 0.01 -12.88 -6.55
C PHE A 175 -0.65 -13.95 -5.69
N ASN A 176 -0.10 -14.24 -4.49
CA ASN A 176 -0.72 -15.11 -3.52
C ASN A 176 -1.44 -14.26 -2.45
N PRO A 177 -2.79 -14.16 -2.45
CA PRO A 177 -3.51 -13.32 -1.51
C PRO A 177 -3.29 -13.68 -0.05
N ALA A 178 -3.09 -14.96 0.27
CA ALA A 178 -2.88 -15.42 1.64
C ALA A 178 -1.52 -14.96 2.18
N ASP A 179 -0.47 -15.08 1.36
CA ASP A 179 0.89 -14.72 1.76
C ASP A 179 1.11 -13.21 1.72
N TRP A 180 0.58 -12.54 0.69
CA TRP A 180 0.54 -11.08 0.66
C TRP A 180 -0.26 -10.51 1.84
N GLY A 181 -1.33 -11.19 2.25
CA GLY A 181 -2.09 -10.89 3.46
C GLY A 181 -1.22 -10.76 4.70
N LYS A 182 -0.22 -11.63 4.87
CA LYS A 182 0.73 -11.58 6.00
C LYS A 182 1.63 -10.35 5.93
N VAL A 183 2.09 -9.97 4.74
CA VAL A 183 2.87 -8.73 4.52
C VAL A 183 2.03 -7.49 4.84
N MET A 184 0.76 -7.48 4.42
CA MET A 184 -0.19 -6.39 4.72
C MET A 184 -0.43 -6.23 6.23
N VAL A 185 -0.62 -7.35 6.95
CA VAL A 185 -0.76 -7.34 8.42
C VAL A 185 0.52 -6.79 9.07
N CYS A 186 1.69 -7.27 8.66
CA CYS A 186 2.98 -6.77 9.18
C CYS A 186 3.14 -5.25 8.98
N ALA A 187 2.76 -4.72 7.81
CA ALA A 187 2.77 -3.29 7.53
C ALA A 187 1.78 -2.50 8.42
N GLY A 188 0.56 -3.03 8.62
CA GLY A 188 -0.44 -2.45 9.53
C GLY A 188 0.01 -2.40 10.98
N ASP A 189 0.66 -3.47 11.45
CA ASP A 189 1.23 -3.56 12.80
C ASP A 189 2.40 -2.59 12.97
N ALA A 190 3.30 -2.51 11.99
CA ALA A 190 4.41 -1.56 11.99
C ALA A 190 3.92 -0.11 12.10
N LEU A 191 2.93 0.29 11.28
CA LEU A 191 2.32 1.63 11.36
C LEU A 191 1.67 1.89 12.73
N THR A 192 1.06 0.87 13.34
CA THR A 192 0.47 0.99 14.68
C THR A 192 1.53 1.16 15.77
N GLN A 193 2.64 0.43 15.67
CA GLN A 193 3.78 0.55 16.59
C GLN A 193 4.47 1.92 16.46
N VAL A 194 4.73 2.40 15.24
CA VAL A 194 5.34 3.72 14.99
C VAL A 194 4.46 4.85 15.54
N ARG A 195 3.15 4.82 15.26
CA ARG A 195 2.20 5.76 15.87
C ARG A 195 2.24 5.72 17.39
N SER A 196 2.30 4.53 17.98
CA SER A 196 2.41 4.41 19.43
C SER A 196 3.70 5.02 19.96
N LYS A 197 4.84 4.83 19.27
CA LYS A 197 6.14 5.48 19.56
C LYS A 197 6.01 7.01 19.48
N PHE A 198 5.49 7.55 18.38
CA PHE A 198 5.33 8.99 18.17
C PHE A 198 4.46 9.65 19.24
N LYS A 199 3.34 9.01 19.58
CA LYS A 199 2.47 9.50 20.67
C LYS A 199 3.20 9.53 22.01
N LYS A 200 4.01 8.51 22.33
CA LYS A 200 4.84 8.49 23.55
C LYS A 200 5.89 9.61 23.56
N LEU A 201 6.51 9.92 22.42
CA LEU A 201 7.46 11.03 22.30
C LEU A 201 6.79 12.39 22.53
N ILE A 202 5.57 12.59 22.01
CA ILE A 202 4.79 13.81 22.28
C ILE A 202 4.42 13.91 23.77
N ILE A 203 4.04 12.79 24.40
CA ILE A 203 3.76 12.78 25.84
C ILE A 203 5.01 13.13 26.64
N TYR A 204 6.16 12.58 26.23
CA TYR A 204 7.44 12.82 26.88
C TYR A 204 7.86 14.30 26.78
N SER A 205 7.73 14.92 25.62
CA SER A 205 8.09 16.34 25.43
C SER A 205 7.25 17.34 26.22
N LEU A 206 6.06 16.94 26.67
CA LEU A 206 5.16 17.79 27.45
C LEU A 206 5.38 17.66 28.96
N LYS A 207 6.06 16.61 29.43
CA LYS A 207 6.32 16.42 30.86
C LYS A 207 7.46 17.33 31.31
N PRO A 208 7.37 17.95 32.50
CA PRO A 208 8.54 18.56 33.10
C PRO A 208 9.58 17.46 33.32
N HIS A 209 10.80 17.67 32.81
CA HIS A 209 11.90 16.76 33.07
C HIS A 209 12.45 17.04 34.46
N ASP A 210 12.47 16.02 35.31
CA ASP A 210 13.20 16.06 36.59
C ASP A 210 14.70 16.05 36.26
N THR A 211 15.24 17.19 35.83
CA THR A 211 16.68 17.44 35.88
C THR A 211 17.06 17.52 37.36
N LYS A 212 17.31 16.36 37.98
CA LYS A 212 18.01 16.27 39.27
C LYS A 212 19.47 16.68 39.10
N GLY A 213 19.69 17.93 38.69
CA GLY A 213 20.98 18.60 38.78
C GLY A 213 21.13 19.19 40.18
N PRO A 214 22.37 19.32 40.70
CA PRO A 214 22.65 19.82 42.06
C PRO A 214 22.26 21.30 42.30
N ASN A 215 21.76 21.99 41.29
CA ASN A 215 21.32 23.38 41.38
C ASN A 215 19.81 23.40 41.16
N ASN A 216 19.05 23.86 42.16
CA ASN A 216 17.60 24.06 42.16
C ASN A 216 17.12 25.09 41.11
N ALA A 217 17.45 24.90 39.84
CA ALA A 217 16.83 25.62 38.74
C ALA A 217 15.40 25.11 38.56
N ALA A 218 14.48 26.02 38.27
CA ALA A 218 13.07 25.71 37.98
C ALA A 218 12.95 24.61 36.90
N PRO A 219 11.86 23.82 36.88
CA PRO A 219 11.65 22.73 35.92
C PRO A 219 11.50 23.26 34.49
N ALA A 220 12.63 23.61 33.91
CA ALA A 220 12.91 23.82 32.51
C ALA A 220 13.53 22.48 32.05
N ASP A 221 13.01 21.77 31.05
CA ASP A 221 12.60 22.28 29.77
C ASP A 221 11.67 21.27 29.12
N GLN A 222 10.43 21.65 28.78
CA GLN A 222 9.70 20.87 27.78
C GLN A 222 10.55 20.84 26.49
N LEU A 223 10.62 19.69 25.82
CA LEU A 223 11.41 19.62 24.58
C LEU A 223 10.87 20.66 23.59
N ASN A 224 11.77 21.50 23.07
CA ASN A 224 11.40 22.38 21.97
C ASN A 224 11.05 21.53 20.73
N ILE A 225 10.39 22.14 19.75
CA ILE A 225 9.88 21.37 18.60
C ILE A 225 11.01 20.75 17.74
N PHE A 226 12.19 21.36 17.73
CA PHE A 226 13.36 20.82 17.03
C PHE A 226 13.88 19.56 17.71
N GLN A 227 14.14 19.62 19.02
CA GLN A 227 14.56 18.46 19.83
C GLN A 227 13.56 17.31 19.77
N LEU A 228 12.25 17.64 19.79
CA LEU A 228 11.21 16.63 19.59
C LEU A 228 11.28 16.01 18.20
N SER A 229 11.57 16.80 17.16
CA SER A 229 11.72 16.30 15.80
C SER A 229 12.97 15.43 15.64
N GLU A 230 14.09 15.79 16.28
CA GLU A 230 15.29 14.95 16.37
C GLU A 230 14.96 13.58 16.98
N ALA A 231 14.19 13.56 18.07
CA ALA A 231 13.76 12.31 18.71
C ALA A 231 12.82 11.45 17.82
N PHE A 232 12.09 12.08 16.89
CA PHE A 232 11.24 11.37 15.93
C PHE A 232 12.07 10.69 14.83
N VAL A 233 13.13 11.35 14.36
CA VAL A 233 14.02 10.83 13.31
C VAL A 233 15.16 9.96 13.84
N ASP A 234 15.35 9.90 15.17
CA ASP A 234 16.39 9.09 15.80
C ASP A 234 16.35 7.62 15.35
N GLY A 235 17.51 7.13 14.92
CA GLY A 235 17.69 5.79 14.36
C GLY A 235 17.12 5.59 12.94
N THR A 236 16.78 6.66 12.23
CA THR A 236 16.23 6.62 10.86
C THR A 236 17.17 7.29 9.86
N ARG A 237 16.84 7.23 8.57
CA ARG A 237 17.52 7.98 7.50
C ARG A 237 16.89 9.35 7.22
N CYS A 238 15.84 9.72 7.95
CA CYS A 238 15.14 10.99 7.74
C CYS A 238 15.92 12.14 8.41
N SER A 239 15.94 13.30 7.78
CA SER A 239 16.49 14.54 8.36
C SER A 239 15.38 15.42 8.94
N VAL A 240 15.72 16.21 9.96
CA VAL A 240 14.79 17.21 10.51
C VAL A 240 14.73 18.40 9.54
N ASN A 241 13.51 18.80 9.15
CA ASN A 241 13.27 19.97 8.32
C ASN A 241 12.04 20.76 8.81
N VAL A 242 11.85 21.97 8.28
CA VAL A 242 10.72 22.85 8.68
C VAL A 242 9.35 22.17 8.49
N PRO A 243 9.06 21.50 7.34
CA PRO A 243 7.78 20.79 7.17
C PRO A 243 7.53 19.71 8.23
N LEU A 244 8.55 18.93 8.61
CA LEU A 244 8.44 17.91 9.65
C LEU A 244 8.16 18.54 11.02
N CYS A 245 8.90 19.58 11.40
CA CYS A 245 8.66 20.32 12.64
C CYS A 245 7.22 20.84 12.73
N ALA A 246 6.70 21.40 11.64
CA ALA A 246 5.32 21.91 11.60
C ALA A 246 4.27 20.79 11.72
N ARG A 247 4.54 19.60 11.15
CA ARG A 247 3.69 18.42 11.30
C ARG A 247 3.67 17.92 12.75
N ILE A 248 4.83 17.84 13.39
CA ILE A 248 4.94 17.42 14.79
C ILE A 248 4.28 18.46 15.70
N ALA A 249 4.40 19.76 15.41
CA ALA A 249 3.72 20.83 16.12
C ALA A 249 2.18 20.67 16.06
N LEU A 250 1.64 20.31 14.88
CA LEU A 250 0.22 19.96 14.76
C LEU A 250 -0.14 18.77 15.65
N MET A 251 0.65 17.69 15.63
CA MET A 251 0.40 16.53 16.49
C MET A 251 0.42 16.89 17.98
N ARG A 252 1.37 17.72 18.41
CA ARG A 252 1.47 18.20 19.80
C ARG A 252 0.28 19.08 20.17
N LYS A 253 -0.14 20.00 19.29
CA LYS A 253 -1.36 20.80 19.45
C LYS A 253 -2.60 19.91 19.63
N VAL A 254 -2.80 18.92 18.76
CA VAL A 254 -3.95 18.01 18.84
C VAL A 254 -3.91 17.19 20.12
N TYR A 255 -2.73 16.74 20.56
CA TYR A 255 -2.59 15.96 21.79
C TYR A 255 -3.01 16.77 23.03
N LEU A 256 -2.64 18.05 23.08
CA LEU A 256 -3.02 18.96 24.15
C LEU A 256 -4.53 19.21 24.22
N GLN A 257 -5.25 19.07 23.10
CA GLN A 257 -6.70 19.23 23.04
C GLN A 257 -7.42 17.92 23.36
N GLU A 258 -6.95 16.81 22.79
CA GLU A 258 -7.62 15.50 22.84
C GLU A 258 -6.62 14.37 23.20
N PRO A 259 -6.16 14.30 24.46
CA PRO A 259 -5.26 13.26 24.92
C PRO A 259 -6.05 11.95 25.10
N GLY A 260 -6.14 11.12 24.06
CA GLY A 260 -6.97 9.92 24.17
C GLY A 260 -6.71 8.85 23.10
N SER A 261 -7.52 7.79 23.11
CA SER A 261 -7.48 6.74 22.10
C SER A 261 -7.81 7.26 20.69
N LYS A 262 -8.63 8.31 20.61
CA LYS A 262 -9.03 9.01 19.38
C LYS A 262 -8.01 10.04 18.86
N PHE A 263 -6.86 10.18 19.53
CA PHE A 263 -5.83 11.16 19.18
C PHE A 263 -5.51 11.19 17.67
N TRP A 264 -5.25 10.02 17.08
CA TRP A 264 -4.90 9.92 15.65
C TRP A 264 -6.08 10.26 14.72
N ASP A 265 -7.32 9.99 15.14
CA ASP A 265 -8.51 10.39 14.37
C ASP A 265 -8.65 11.92 14.33
N PHE A 266 -8.32 12.60 15.43
CA PHE A 266 -8.31 14.06 15.48
C PHE A 266 -7.16 14.67 14.67
N VAL A 267 -5.98 14.04 14.67
CA VAL A 267 -4.87 14.46 13.79
C VAL A 267 -5.30 14.41 12.33
N ASP A 268 -5.90 13.30 11.90
CA ASP A 268 -6.39 13.14 10.52
C ASP A 268 -7.52 14.13 10.18
N LYS A 269 -8.44 14.38 11.14
CA LYS A 269 -9.50 15.37 11.00
C LYS A 269 -8.95 16.78 10.79
N ASP A 270 -7.96 17.19 11.58
CA ASP A 270 -7.37 18.53 11.45
C ASP A 270 -6.55 18.69 10.17
N LEU A 271 -5.85 17.64 9.73
CA LEU A 271 -5.21 17.61 8.41
C LEU A 271 -6.22 17.76 7.28
N ALA A 272 -7.35 17.06 7.35
CA ALA A 272 -8.43 17.19 6.37
C ALA A 272 -9.02 18.60 6.36
N LYS A 273 -9.24 19.22 7.53
CA LYS A 273 -9.70 20.62 7.63
C LYS A 273 -8.71 21.59 6.98
N ILE A 274 -7.41 21.45 7.24
CA ILE A 274 -6.37 22.32 6.65
C ILE A 274 -6.42 22.21 5.12
N ARG A 275 -6.51 21.00 4.57
CA ARG A 275 -6.60 20.79 3.12
C ARG A 275 -7.88 21.33 2.51
N LYS A 276 -9.02 21.09 3.17
CA LYS A 276 -10.33 21.61 2.73
C LYS A 276 -10.33 23.13 2.67
N ARG A 277 -9.78 23.81 3.69
CA ARG A 277 -9.68 25.29 3.72
C ARG A 277 -8.67 25.83 2.70
N ALA A 278 -7.64 25.06 2.38
CA ALA A 278 -6.67 25.43 1.37
C ALA A 278 -7.15 25.19 -0.06
N ASP A 279 -8.24 24.43 -0.26
CA ASP A 279 -8.74 24.04 -1.58
C ASP A 279 -7.66 23.39 -2.46
N GLY A 280 -6.84 22.52 -1.85
CA GLY A 280 -5.72 21.88 -2.52
C GLY A 280 -4.49 22.77 -2.80
N ASP A 281 -4.55 24.08 -2.52
CA ASP A 281 -3.41 24.98 -2.74
C ASP A 281 -2.28 24.73 -1.72
N ASN A 282 -1.17 24.17 -2.21
CA ASN A 282 0.03 23.88 -1.43
C ASN A 282 0.59 25.11 -0.70
N LYS A 283 0.47 26.32 -1.25
CA LYS A 283 0.95 27.55 -0.60
C LYS A 283 0.10 27.90 0.63
N LYS A 284 -1.22 27.71 0.55
CA LYS A 284 -2.13 27.90 1.68
C LYS A 284 -1.92 26.84 2.76
N ILE A 285 -1.70 25.58 2.37
CA ILE A 285 -1.35 24.50 3.30
C ILE A 285 -0.05 24.83 4.05
N ALA A 286 1.00 25.24 3.33
CA ALA A 286 2.28 25.61 3.93
C ALA A 286 2.14 26.79 4.90
N ARG A 287 1.33 27.81 4.56
CA ARG A 287 1.02 28.94 5.44
C ARG A 287 0.32 28.51 6.73
N ALA A 288 -0.67 27.61 6.64
CA ALA A 288 -1.36 27.09 7.82
C ALA A 288 -0.40 26.34 8.76
N PHE A 289 0.48 25.50 8.20
CA PHE A 289 1.50 24.79 8.98
C PHE A 289 2.53 25.73 9.61
N ARG A 290 2.94 26.79 8.90
CA ARG A 290 3.82 27.82 9.46
C ARG A 290 3.22 28.47 10.70
N HIS A 291 1.95 28.86 10.64
CA HIS A 291 1.26 29.43 11.82
C HIS A 291 1.16 28.44 12.99
N ILE A 292 0.92 27.16 12.71
CA ILE A 292 0.90 26.13 13.76
C ILE A 292 2.28 26.00 14.41
N LEU A 293 3.35 25.99 13.61
CA LEU A 293 4.72 25.92 14.11
C LEU A 293 5.09 27.16 14.94
N GLU A 294 4.76 28.36 14.48
CA GLU A 294 5.02 29.61 15.21
C GLU A 294 4.30 29.65 16.56
N ALA A 295 3.03 29.21 16.61
CA ALA A 295 2.26 29.14 17.84
C ALA A 295 2.82 28.11 18.83
N ASP A 296 3.32 26.99 18.31
CA ASP A 296 3.94 25.93 19.09
C ASP A 296 5.30 26.36 19.65
N GLN A 297 6.13 27.02 18.85
CA GLN A 297 7.38 27.66 19.30
C GLN A 297 7.11 28.66 20.42
N ALA A 298 6.18 29.61 20.20
CA ALA A 298 5.85 30.63 21.21
C ALA A 298 5.39 30.04 22.55
N LYS A 299 4.85 28.82 22.56
CA LYS A 299 4.36 28.15 23.77
C LYS A 299 5.41 27.27 24.46
N HIS A 300 6.32 26.67 23.70
CA HIS A 300 7.14 25.55 24.18
C HIS A 300 8.66 25.74 23.98
N GLY A 301 9.16 26.89 23.54
CA GLY A 301 10.61 27.12 23.54
C GLY A 301 11.10 28.36 22.78
N SER A 302 12.40 28.60 22.89
CA SER A 302 13.10 29.66 22.15
C SER A 302 13.45 29.22 20.71
N LYS A 303 13.60 30.18 19.80
CA LYS A 303 13.97 29.97 18.38
C LYS A 303 15.49 29.83 18.19
N ASP A 304 16.17 29.18 19.12
CA ASP A 304 17.64 29.15 19.16
C ASP A 304 18.27 28.06 18.28
N TYR A 305 17.57 27.66 17.21
CA TYR A 305 18.03 26.61 16.30
C TYR A 305 17.86 27.05 14.84
N GLU A 306 18.84 26.70 14.02
CA GLU A 306 18.80 26.92 12.58
C GLU A 306 18.37 25.62 11.89
N LEU A 307 17.32 25.71 11.07
CA LEU A 307 16.87 24.59 10.24
C LEU A 307 17.45 24.76 8.84
N ASP A 308 18.21 23.78 8.39
CA ASP A 308 18.59 23.69 6.98
C ASP A 308 17.32 23.37 6.15
N ASN A 309 17.00 24.25 5.21
CA ASN A 309 15.85 24.09 4.32
C ASN A 309 16.21 23.30 3.05
N GLU A 310 17.49 23.05 2.77
CA GLU A 310 17.93 22.68 1.42
C GLU A 310 18.25 21.19 1.25
N THR A 311 18.40 20.42 2.34
CA THR A 311 18.82 19.01 2.25
C THR A 311 17.71 18.04 2.63
N VAL A 312 16.83 17.74 1.67
CA VAL A 312 15.96 16.55 1.76
C VAL A 312 16.79 15.33 1.38
N ASP A 313 16.89 14.36 2.30
CA ASP A 313 17.57 13.10 2.03
C ASP A 313 16.93 12.37 0.83
N LEU A 314 17.77 11.74 -0.02
CA LEU A 314 17.32 11.08 -1.26
C LEU A 314 16.23 10.04 -0.99
N PHE A 315 16.33 9.31 0.12
CA PHE A 315 15.33 8.31 0.47
C PHE A 315 14.01 8.96 0.89
N GLN A 316 14.03 10.07 1.63
CA GLN A 316 12.80 10.80 1.93
C GLN A 316 12.16 11.40 0.67
N GLN A 317 12.97 11.89 -0.28
CA GLN A 317 12.47 12.38 -1.57
C GLN A 317 11.75 11.27 -2.33
N GLN A 318 12.31 10.05 -2.38
CA GLN A 318 11.67 8.91 -3.03
C GLN A 318 10.33 8.53 -2.38
N VAL A 319 10.24 8.62 -1.05
CA VAL A 319 8.98 8.40 -0.31
C VAL A 319 7.96 9.48 -0.67
N ASP A 320 8.37 10.75 -0.72
CA ASP A 320 7.49 11.87 -1.05
C ASP A 320 7.00 11.79 -2.51
N ASP A 321 7.88 11.43 -3.45
CA ASP A 321 7.53 11.21 -4.86
C ASP A 321 6.49 10.11 -5.03
N LEU A 322 6.62 9.00 -4.29
CA LEU A 322 5.66 7.90 -4.29
C LEU A 322 4.29 8.34 -3.73
N ILE A 323 4.30 9.17 -2.68
CA ILE A 323 3.06 9.73 -2.09
C ILE A 323 2.36 10.64 -3.09
N ASP A 324 3.11 11.48 -3.80
CA ASP A 324 2.57 12.40 -4.80
C ASP A 324 2.03 11.63 -6.02
N ALA A 325 2.71 10.55 -6.46
CA ALA A 325 2.22 9.66 -7.52
C ALA A 325 0.90 8.96 -7.13
N GLY A 326 0.84 8.36 -5.92
CA GLY A 326 -0.37 7.71 -5.45
C GLY A 326 -1.56 8.67 -5.24
N ALA A 327 -1.29 9.96 -5.03
CA ALA A 327 -2.30 11.00 -4.94
C ALA A 327 -2.88 11.39 -6.31
N ALA A 328 -2.09 11.34 -7.38
CA ALA A 328 -2.55 11.59 -8.74
C ALA A 328 -3.53 10.51 -9.20
N ASP A 329 -3.20 9.23 -8.94
CA ASP A 329 -4.05 8.08 -9.28
C ASP A 329 -5.41 8.11 -8.57
N ALA A 330 -5.47 8.61 -7.34
CA ALA A 330 -6.73 8.73 -6.61
C ALA A 330 -7.63 9.85 -7.17
N SER A 331 -7.04 10.86 -7.80
CA SER A 331 -7.76 12.02 -8.34
C SER A 331 -8.34 11.76 -9.73
N SER A 332 -7.87 10.73 -10.44
CA SER A 332 -8.35 10.36 -11.79
C SER A 332 -9.56 9.42 -11.78
N ILE A 333 -9.96 8.92 -10.60
CA ILE A 333 -11.06 7.96 -10.42
C ILE A 333 -12.37 8.66 -10.00
N VAL A 334 -12.34 9.97 -9.73
CA VAL A 334 -13.49 10.79 -9.33
C VAL A 334 -13.89 11.71 -10.48
#